data_AF-A0A964WYV5-F1
#
_entry.id   AF-A0A964WYV5-F1
#
_cell.length_a   1.000
_cell.length_b   1.000
_cell.length_c   1.000
_cell.angle_alpha   90.00
_cell.angle_beta   90.00
_cell.angle_gamma   90.00
#
_symmetry.space_group_name_H-M   'P 1'
#
loop_
_entity.id
_entity.type
_entity.pdbx_description
1 polymer ?
#
loop_
_entity_poly.entity_id
_entity_poly.type
_entity_poly.pdbx_seq_one_letter_code
_entity_poly.pdbx_strand_id
1 'polypeptide(L)'
;MKKGLFLHEIATGFEDENLTAEHYIQVGQKFTNEWLPNYWACYIYTQLFNMYGRTPDTPKDVSRSDLLNKAQEQLNIAKERYKGKDAEILSDIDALQGFVNFFKLRNAIGTKKGDSVIADLKIQYLEKLKSALQKDPENPLVYVLIGTSMVGKPDSDFREALAAKVLLNKAEELFDNETRHRALSTRWNSEWLGFFWLKNADNVLTKKLNDEAAKE
;
A
#
# COMPACT_ATOMS: atom_id res chain seq x y z
N MET A 1 -19.80 -1.54 -1.07
CA MET A 1 -18.67 -0.99 -1.85
C MET A 1 -18.70 0.52 -1.95
N LYS A 2 -19.59 1.17 -2.73
CA LYS A 2 -19.61 2.65 -2.86
C LYS A 2 -19.68 3.40 -1.53
N LYS A 3 -20.52 2.94 -0.59
CA LYS A 3 -20.59 3.51 0.77
C LYS A 3 -19.25 3.42 1.51
N GLY A 4 -18.52 2.32 1.40
CA GLY A 4 -17.19 2.17 1.99
C GLY A 4 -16.18 3.16 1.41
N LEU A 5 -16.18 3.32 0.08
CA LEU A 5 -15.30 4.32 -0.55
C LEU A 5 -15.66 5.73 -0.09
N PHE A 6 -16.94 6.07 -0.03
CA PHE A 6 -17.38 7.37 0.48
C PHE A 6 -16.93 7.61 1.93
N LEU A 7 -17.07 6.61 2.81
CA LEU A 7 -16.61 6.71 4.20
C LEU A 7 -15.09 6.97 4.28
N HIS A 8 -14.31 6.29 3.44
CA HIS A 8 -12.87 6.51 3.33
C HIS A 8 -12.53 7.94 2.88
N GLU A 9 -13.20 8.42 1.82
CA GLU A 9 -12.95 9.75 1.23
C GLU A 9 -13.28 10.90 2.19
N ILE A 10 -14.21 10.70 3.12
CA ILE A 10 -14.56 11.71 4.13
C ILE A 10 -13.88 11.48 5.48
N ALA A 11 -13.07 10.43 5.64
CA ALA A 11 -12.45 10.11 6.90
C ALA A 11 -11.45 11.18 7.31
N THR A 12 -11.60 11.71 8.53
CA THR A 12 -10.72 12.77 9.07
C THR A 12 -9.82 12.28 10.19
N GLY A 13 -10.16 11.15 10.80
CA GLY A 13 -9.49 10.59 11.96
C GLY A 13 -9.40 9.06 11.94
N PHE A 14 -8.76 8.53 12.98
CA PHE A 14 -8.62 7.10 13.20
C PHE A 14 -9.99 6.41 13.32
N GLU A 15 -10.93 7.03 14.03
CA GLU A 15 -12.27 6.45 14.24
C GLU A 15 -13.04 6.30 12.91
N ASP A 16 -13.03 7.34 12.07
CA ASP A 16 -13.68 7.33 10.75
C ASP A 16 -13.11 6.26 9.83
N GLU A 17 -11.78 6.12 9.81
CA GLU A 17 -11.09 5.13 9.00
C GLU A 17 -11.34 3.70 9.54
N ASN A 18 -11.48 3.54 10.86
CA ASN A 18 -11.88 2.26 11.46
C ASN A 18 -13.33 1.90 11.10
N LEU A 19 -14.25 2.87 11.11
CA LEU A 19 -15.63 2.65 10.63
C LEU A 19 -15.67 2.22 9.17
N THR A 20 -14.76 2.75 8.34
CA THR A 20 -14.59 2.33 6.95
C THR A 20 -14.16 0.86 6.85
N ALA A 21 -13.16 0.43 7.62
CA ALA A 21 -12.71 -0.96 7.66
C ALA A 21 -13.85 -1.90 8.09
N GLU A 22 -14.54 -1.57 9.18
CA GLU A 22 -15.67 -2.36 9.70
C GLU A 22 -16.82 -2.44 8.69
N HIS A 23 -17.11 -1.36 7.96
CA HIS A 23 -18.09 -1.40 6.88
C HIS A 23 -17.73 -2.43 5.80
N TYR A 24 -16.48 -2.45 5.35
CA TYR A 24 -16.02 -3.43 4.37
C TYR A 24 -16.07 -4.87 4.90
N ILE A 25 -15.73 -5.10 6.17
CA ILE A 25 -15.86 -6.41 6.82
C ILE A 25 -17.32 -6.86 6.83
N GLN A 26 -18.26 -6.00 7.23
CA GLN A 26 -19.69 -6.31 7.25
C GLN A 26 -20.22 -6.65 5.85
N VAL A 27 -19.80 -5.89 4.83
CA VAL A 27 -20.11 -6.21 3.43
C VAL A 27 -19.55 -7.59 3.05
N GLY A 28 -18.30 -7.88 3.41
CA GLY A 28 -17.70 -9.19 3.18
C GLY A 28 -18.45 -10.32 3.90
N GLN A 29 -18.91 -10.12 5.14
CA GLN A 29 -19.71 -11.12 5.86
C GLN A 29 -21.05 -11.40 5.17
N LYS A 30 -21.68 -10.37 4.60
CA LYS A 30 -22.94 -10.51 3.86
C LYS A 30 -22.76 -11.17 2.48
N PHE A 31 -21.64 -10.90 1.81
CA PHE A 31 -21.34 -11.40 0.47
C PHE A 31 -20.09 -12.28 0.51
N THR A 32 -20.25 -13.51 1.02
CA THR A 32 -19.12 -14.41 1.34
C THR A 32 -18.33 -14.90 0.14
N ASN A 33 -18.89 -14.80 -1.06
CA ASN A 33 -18.22 -15.16 -2.32
C ASN A 33 -17.45 -13.99 -2.94
N GLU A 34 -17.52 -12.80 -2.34
CA GLU A 34 -16.83 -11.60 -2.82
C GLU A 34 -15.54 -11.38 -2.03
N TRP A 35 -14.42 -11.27 -2.74
CA TRP A 35 -13.09 -11.07 -2.16
C TRP A 35 -12.78 -9.58 -1.91
N LEU A 36 -13.27 -8.71 -2.79
CA LEU A 36 -12.93 -7.29 -2.83
C LEU A 36 -13.24 -6.52 -1.54
N PRO A 37 -14.34 -6.78 -0.79
CA PRO A 37 -14.57 -6.10 0.48
C PRO A 37 -13.44 -6.33 1.48
N ASN A 38 -13.00 -7.57 1.69
CA ASN A 38 -11.92 -7.87 2.62
C ASN A 38 -10.55 -7.37 2.10
N TYR A 39 -10.36 -7.30 0.78
CA TYR A 39 -9.20 -6.64 0.19
C TYR A 39 -9.13 -5.16 0.60
N TRP A 40 -10.24 -4.42 0.45
CA TRP A 40 -10.32 -3.03 0.91
C TRP A 40 -10.16 -2.91 2.41
N ALA A 41 -10.79 -3.77 3.22
CA ALA A 41 -10.59 -3.77 4.67
C ALA A 41 -9.11 -3.94 5.05
N CYS A 42 -8.38 -4.83 4.37
CA CYS A 42 -6.93 -4.97 4.54
C CYS A 42 -6.20 -3.64 4.26
N TYR A 43 -6.47 -3.01 3.11
CA TYR A 43 -5.87 -1.73 2.76
C TYR A 43 -6.15 -0.65 3.83
N ILE A 44 -7.40 -0.52 4.28
CA ILE A 44 -7.78 0.47 5.29
C ILE A 44 -7.05 0.24 6.62
N TYR A 45 -6.87 -1.01 7.04
CA TYR A 45 -6.05 -1.31 8.23
C TYR A 45 -4.57 -0.91 8.07
N THR A 46 -4.04 -0.92 6.85
CA THR A 46 -2.69 -0.36 6.60
C THR A 46 -2.65 1.16 6.73
N GLN A 47 -3.75 1.86 6.41
CA GLN A 47 -3.87 3.30 6.63
C GLN A 47 -4.01 3.63 8.11
N LEU A 48 -4.82 2.88 8.87
CA LEU A 48 -4.88 2.99 10.33
C LEU A 48 -3.50 2.82 10.98
N PHE A 49 -2.68 1.86 10.50
CA PHE A 49 -1.30 1.73 10.96
C PHE A 49 -0.48 3.00 10.70
N ASN A 50 -0.62 3.61 9.52
CA ASN A 50 0.07 4.85 9.16
C ASN A 50 -0.36 6.05 10.01
N MET A 51 -1.64 6.11 10.39
CA MET A 51 -2.22 7.15 11.23
C MET A 51 -1.87 6.99 12.71
N TYR A 52 -1.48 5.78 13.14
CA TYR A 52 -1.23 5.45 14.54
C TYR A 52 -0.28 6.44 15.23
N GLY A 53 -0.81 7.16 16.22
CA GLY A 53 -0.08 8.15 17.02
C GLY A 53 0.16 9.48 16.31
N ARG A 54 -0.44 9.69 15.15
CA ARG A 54 -0.45 10.96 14.40
C ARG A 54 -1.77 11.72 14.53
N THR A 55 -2.83 11.04 14.94
CA THR A 55 -4.14 11.64 15.18
C THR A 55 -4.52 11.57 16.67
N PRO A 56 -5.21 12.60 17.19
CA PRO A 56 -5.54 12.70 18.62
C PRO A 56 -6.55 11.65 19.09
N ASP A 57 -7.27 11.02 18.17
CA ASP A 57 -8.33 10.04 18.41
C ASP A 57 -7.86 8.58 18.35
N THR A 58 -6.56 8.30 18.19
CA THR A 58 -6.06 6.92 18.21
C THR A 58 -6.29 6.29 19.61
N PRO A 59 -7.04 5.18 19.73
CA PRO A 59 -7.27 4.51 21.01
C PRO A 59 -5.97 4.00 21.62
N LYS A 60 -5.84 4.09 22.95
CA LYS A 60 -4.60 3.70 23.68
C LYS A 60 -4.39 2.19 23.78
N ASP A 61 -5.46 1.42 23.65
CA ASP A 61 -5.51 -0.03 23.76
C ASP A 61 -5.24 -0.74 22.43
N VAL A 62 -5.32 -0.02 21.32
CA VAL A 62 -4.94 -0.55 20.00
C VAL A 62 -3.42 -0.54 19.88
N SER A 63 -2.80 -1.64 19.45
CA SER A 63 -1.40 -1.65 19.08
C SER A 63 -1.21 -1.63 17.56
N ARG A 64 -0.05 -1.11 17.10
CA ARG A 64 0.36 -1.20 15.69
C ARG A 64 0.37 -2.64 15.16
N SER A 65 0.75 -3.59 16.00
CA SER A 65 0.79 -5.01 15.63
C SER A 65 -0.61 -5.56 15.40
N ASP A 66 -1.60 -5.15 16.21
CA ASP A 66 -2.99 -5.60 16.05
C ASP A 66 -3.58 -5.12 14.73
N LEU A 67 -3.30 -3.87 14.34
CA LEU A 67 -3.73 -3.33 13.04
C LEU A 67 -3.14 -4.13 11.87
N LEU A 68 -1.87 -4.51 11.94
CA LEU A 68 -1.24 -5.33 10.89
C LEU A 68 -1.71 -6.78 10.91
N ASN A 69 -2.06 -7.32 12.07
CA ASN A 69 -2.68 -8.65 12.19
C ASN A 69 -4.08 -8.65 11.56
N LYS A 70 -4.90 -7.64 11.87
CA LYS A 70 -6.21 -7.45 11.23
C LYS A 70 -6.08 -7.27 9.72
N ALA A 71 -5.13 -6.45 9.25
CA ALA A 71 -4.86 -6.30 7.81
C ALA A 71 -4.55 -7.65 7.16
N GLN A 72 -3.68 -8.45 7.77
CA GLN A 72 -3.32 -9.79 7.27
C GLN A 72 -4.50 -10.75 7.28
N GLU A 73 -5.31 -10.75 8.33
CA GLU A 73 -6.51 -11.59 8.45
C GLU A 73 -7.49 -11.29 7.31
N GLN A 74 -7.78 -10.01 7.07
CA GLN A 74 -8.69 -9.62 5.99
C GLN A 74 -8.13 -10.00 4.61
N LEU A 75 -6.82 -9.88 4.40
CA LEU A 75 -6.21 -10.32 3.15
C LEU A 75 -6.25 -11.85 2.96
N ASN A 76 -6.10 -12.62 4.04
CA ASN A 76 -6.25 -14.07 4.00
C ASN A 76 -7.68 -14.45 3.62
N ILE A 77 -8.68 -13.80 4.21
CA ILE A 77 -10.09 -13.99 3.84
C ILE A 77 -10.33 -13.64 2.36
N ALA A 78 -9.78 -12.52 1.87
CA ALA A 78 -9.89 -12.15 0.46
C ALA A 78 -9.30 -13.23 -0.46
N LYS A 79 -8.11 -13.74 -0.13
CA LYS A 79 -7.45 -14.85 -0.85
C LYS A 79 -8.28 -16.12 -0.85
N GLU A 80 -8.82 -16.51 0.30
CA GLU A 80 -9.63 -17.72 0.44
C GLU A 80 -10.92 -17.65 -0.38
N ARG A 81 -11.54 -16.47 -0.45
CA ARG A 81 -12.79 -16.22 -1.18
C ARG A 81 -12.56 -16.08 -2.67
N TYR A 82 -11.41 -15.59 -3.09
CA TYR A 82 -11.07 -15.51 -4.48
C TYR A 82 -10.80 -16.92 -5.05
N LYS A 83 -11.83 -17.51 -5.69
CA LYS A 83 -11.76 -18.81 -6.36
C LYS A 83 -11.39 -18.73 -7.84
N GLY A 84 -11.18 -17.51 -8.36
CA GLY A 84 -10.85 -17.25 -9.76
C GLY A 84 -9.40 -17.59 -10.11
N LYS A 85 -9.09 -17.46 -11.41
CA LYS A 85 -7.73 -17.60 -11.97
C LYS A 85 -7.29 -16.36 -12.74
N ASP A 86 -8.07 -15.28 -12.68
CA ASP A 86 -7.70 -13.97 -13.22
C ASP A 86 -6.38 -13.53 -12.58
N ALA A 87 -5.39 -13.31 -13.45
CA ALA A 87 -4.02 -13.02 -13.06
C ALA A 87 -3.87 -11.59 -12.52
N GLU A 88 -4.66 -10.64 -13.01
CA GLU A 88 -4.66 -9.25 -12.51
C GLU A 88 -5.09 -9.21 -11.05
N ILE A 89 -6.19 -9.89 -10.71
CA ILE A 89 -6.67 -9.95 -9.32
C ILE A 89 -5.67 -10.63 -8.40
N LEU A 90 -5.06 -11.73 -8.84
CA LEU A 90 -4.02 -12.41 -8.07
C LEU A 90 -2.78 -11.54 -7.89
N SER A 91 -2.44 -10.73 -8.89
CA SER A 91 -1.36 -9.75 -8.83
C SER A 91 -1.67 -8.68 -7.79
N ASP A 92 -2.88 -8.11 -7.78
CA ASP A 92 -3.29 -7.09 -6.83
C ASP A 92 -3.26 -7.59 -5.38
N ILE A 93 -3.70 -8.83 -5.17
CA ILE A 93 -3.64 -9.51 -3.87
C ILE A 93 -2.19 -9.70 -3.41
N ASP A 94 -1.28 -10.07 -4.31
CA ASP A 94 0.15 -10.19 -4.00
C ASP A 94 0.79 -8.81 -3.76
N ALA A 95 0.41 -7.78 -4.51
CA ALA A 95 0.87 -6.41 -4.29
C ALA A 95 0.45 -5.89 -2.91
N LEU A 96 -0.81 -6.11 -2.51
CA LEU A 96 -1.30 -5.74 -1.18
C LEU A 96 -0.62 -6.58 -0.07
N GLN A 97 -0.32 -7.85 -0.32
CA GLN A 97 0.49 -8.66 0.61
C GLN A 97 1.90 -8.08 0.78
N GLY A 98 2.52 -7.65 -0.31
CA GLY A 98 3.79 -6.92 -0.28
C GLY A 98 3.67 -5.67 0.59
N PHE A 99 2.61 -4.89 0.42
CA PHE A 99 2.39 -3.68 1.20
C PHE A 99 2.21 -3.96 2.71
N VAL A 100 1.49 -5.01 3.08
CA VAL A 100 1.40 -5.47 4.48
C VAL A 100 2.78 -5.84 5.03
N ASN A 101 3.59 -6.57 4.25
CA ASN A 101 4.96 -6.96 4.65
C ASN A 101 5.88 -5.73 4.80
N PHE A 102 5.72 -4.73 3.94
CA PHE A 102 6.42 -3.45 4.06
C PHE A 102 6.09 -2.73 5.38
N PHE A 103 4.83 -2.69 5.80
CA PHE A 103 4.49 -2.11 7.10
C PHE A 103 4.96 -2.95 8.29
N LYS A 104 4.92 -4.28 8.19
CA LYS A 104 5.52 -5.17 9.19
C LYS A 104 7.02 -4.89 9.35
N LEU A 105 7.73 -4.70 8.23
CA LEU A 105 9.13 -4.29 8.21
C LEU A 105 9.32 -2.94 8.91
N ARG A 106 8.55 -1.91 8.53
CA ARG A 106 8.59 -0.58 9.18
C ARG A 106 8.31 -0.64 10.68
N ASN A 107 7.40 -1.50 11.12
CA ASN A 107 7.07 -1.70 12.53
C ASN A 107 8.18 -2.44 13.29
N ALA A 108 8.98 -3.26 12.60
CA ALA A 108 10.10 -3.98 13.20
C ALA A 108 11.36 -3.11 13.33
N ILE A 109 11.59 -2.19 12.39
CA ILE A 109 12.71 -1.25 12.43
C ILE A 109 12.63 -0.40 13.70
N GLY A 110 13.73 -0.34 14.46
CA GLY A 110 13.81 0.41 15.72
C GLY A 110 13.22 -0.32 16.95
N THR A 111 12.80 -1.58 16.79
CA THR A 111 12.42 -2.45 17.91
C THR A 111 13.58 -3.37 18.31
N LYS A 112 13.47 -4.07 19.45
CA LYS A 112 14.44 -5.11 19.86
C LYS A 112 14.39 -6.39 19.01
N LYS A 113 13.60 -6.43 17.94
CA LYS A 113 13.58 -7.57 17.01
C LYS A 113 14.95 -7.68 16.35
N GLY A 114 15.51 -8.88 16.30
CA GLY A 114 16.84 -9.11 15.73
C GLY A 114 16.89 -8.88 14.22
N ASP A 115 18.09 -8.63 13.70
CA ASP A 115 18.36 -8.36 12.28
C ASP A 115 17.82 -9.44 11.33
N SER A 116 17.73 -10.69 11.78
CA SER A 116 17.15 -11.80 11.02
C SER A 116 15.67 -11.55 10.67
N VAL A 117 14.87 -11.05 11.61
CA VAL A 117 13.44 -10.77 11.38
C VAL A 117 13.25 -9.65 10.35
N ILE A 118 14.12 -8.63 10.41
CA ILE A 118 14.11 -7.52 9.45
C ILE A 118 14.48 -8.02 8.05
N ALA A 119 15.51 -8.85 7.95
CA ALA A 119 15.94 -9.47 6.69
C ALA A 119 14.83 -10.34 6.08
N ASP A 120 14.19 -11.19 6.88
CA ASP A 120 13.11 -12.06 6.43
C ASP A 120 11.90 -11.26 5.91
N LEU A 121 11.50 -10.20 6.62
CA LEU A 121 10.40 -9.34 6.19
C LEU A 121 10.73 -8.60 4.88
N LYS A 122 11.98 -8.19 4.70
CA LYS A 122 12.46 -7.58 3.45
C LYS A 122 12.39 -8.56 2.28
N ILE A 123 12.79 -9.82 2.49
CA ILE A 123 12.69 -10.87 1.47
C ILE A 123 11.21 -11.10 1.13
N GLN A 124 10.35 -11.31 2.13
CA GLN A 124 8.92 -11.53 1.92
C GLN A 124 8.21 -10.36 1.21
N TYR A 125 8.65 -9.12 1.44
CA TYR A 125 8.16 -7.96 0.71
C TYR A 125 8.53 -8.06 -0.78
N LEU A 126 9.81 -8.25 -1.09
CA LEU A 126 10.33 -8.28 -2.46
C LEU A 126 9.78 -9.47 -3.26
N GLU A 127 9.68 -10.65 -2.64
CA GLU A 127 9.12 -11.84 -3.27
C GLU A 127 7.66 -11.62 -3.68
N LYS A 128 6.88 -10.90 -2.88
CA LYS A 128 5.48 -10.62 -3.21
C LYS A 128 5.33 -9.62 -4.34
N LEU A 129 6.18 -8.59 -4.40
CA LEU A 129 6.20 -7.69 -5.56
C LEU A 129 6.62 -8.41 -6.84
N LYS A 130 7.63 -9.28 -6.77
CA LYS A 130 8.05 -10.12 -7.90
C LYS A 130 6.92 -11.05 -8.35
N SER A 131 6.25 -11.68 -7.39
CA SER A 131 5.11 -12.58 -7.64
C SER A 131 3.92 -11.86 -8.29
N ALA A 132 3.67 -10.59 -7.92
CA ALA A 132 2.68 -9.74 -8.56
C ALA A 132 3.05 -9.41 -10.01
N LEU A 133 4.26 -8.89 -10.25
CA LEU A 133 4.74 -8.56 -11.61
C LEU A 133 4.79 -9.77 -12.56
N GLN A 134 5.03 -10.97 -12.03
CA GLN A 134 4.97 -12.20 -12.84
C GLN A 134 3.56 -12.56 -13.30
N LYS A 135 2.52 -12.16 -12.55
CA LYS A 135 1.12 -12.42 -12.90
C LYS A 135 0.54 -11.32 -13.77
N ASP A 136 0.87 -10.09 -13.45
CA ASP A 136 0.49 -8.91 -14.21
C ASP A 136 1.66 -7.92 -14.23
N PRO A 137 2.42 -7.90 -15.34
CA PRO A 137 3.52 -6.95 -15.54
C PRO A 137 3.06 -5.50 -15.59
N GLU A 138 1.78 -5.22 -15.81
CA GLU A 138 1.21 -3.88 -15.90
C GLU A 138 0.49 -3.47 -14.60
N ASN A 139 0.76 -4.16 -13.48
CA ASN A 139 0.12 -3.82 -12.21
C ASN A 139 0.65 -2.47 -11.66
N PRO A 140 -0.18 -1.40 -11.66
CA PRO A 140 0.25 -0.08 -11.21
C PRO A 140 0.55 -0.02 -9.70
N LEU A 141 -0.06 -0.88 -8.87
CA LEU A 141 0.22 -0.95 -7.44
C LEU A 141 1.68 -1.31 -7.18
N VAL A 142 2.23 -2.25 -7.96
CA VAL A 142 3.62 -2.69 -7.79
C VAL A 142 4.59 -1.56 -8.15
N TYR A 143 4.32 -0.84 -9.23
CA TYR A 143 5.14 0.32 -9.63
C TYR A 143 5.15 1.41 -8.57
N VAL A 144 3.99 1.69 -7.95
CA VAL A 144 3.93 2.60 -6.79
C VAL A 144 4.79 2.08 -5.64
N LEU A 145 4.63 0.82 -5.25
CA LEU A 145 5.36 0.26 -4.10
C LEU A 145 6.88 0.28 -4.30
N ILE A 146 7.34 -0.07 -5.51
CA ILE A 146 8.78 -0.03 -5.85
C ILE A 146 9.27 1.42 -5.89
N GLY A 147 8.60 2.28 -6.66
CA GLY A 147 9.01 3.67 -6.84
C GLY A 147 9.11 4.42 -5.51
N THR A 148 8.10 4.28 -4.66
CA THR A 148 8.09 4.90 -3.32
C THR A 148 9.18 4.34 -2.40
N SER A 149 9.46 3.04 -2.48
CA SER A 149 10.54 2.43 -1.71
C SER A 149 11.92 2.93 -2.12
N MET A 150 12.10 3.28 -3.40
CA MET A 150 13.37 3.82 -3.92
C MET A 150 13.62 5.24 -3.40
N VAL A 151 12.67 6.16 -3.56
CA VAL A 151 12.82 7.55 -3.08
C VAL A 151 12.72 7.70 -1.56
N GLY A 152 12.19 6.69 -0.87
CA GLY A 152 12.09 6.68 0.59
C GLY A 152 13.41 6.32 1.32
N LYS A 153 14.44 5.90 0.59
CA LYS A 153 15.74 5.55 1.19
C LYS A 153 16.54 6.83 1.53
N PRO A 154 17.10 6.96 2.74
CA PRO A 154 17.92 8.12 3.11
C PRO A 154 19.14 8.32 2.19
N ASP A 155 19.69 7.24 1.65
CA ASP A 155 20.86 7.17 0.81
C ASP A 155 20.55 7.07 -0.69
N SER A 156 19.30 7.31 -1.10
CA SER A 156 18.94 7.23 -2.52
C SER A 156 19.78 8.18 -3.37
N ASP A 157 20.34 7.67 -4.46
CA ASP A 157 21.12 8.46 -5.42
C ASP A 157 20.24 9.06 -6.53
N PHE A 158 20.84 9.86 -7.42
CA PHE A 158 20.13 10.48 -8.54
C PHE A 158 19.49 9.43 -9.47
N ARG A 159 20.18 8.33 -9.75
CA ARG A 159 19.69 7.28 -10.68
C ARG A 159 18.52 6.52 -10.08
N GLU A 160 18.57 6.20 -8.80
CA GLU A 160 17.45 5.60 -8.07
C GLU A 160 16.24 6.54 -8.02
N ALA A 161 16.45 7.83 -7.74
CA ALA A 161 15.37 8.82 -7.75
C ALA A 161 14.73 8.95 -9.14
N LEU A 162 15.54 8.96 -10.20
CA LEU A 162 15.05 9.00 -11.57
C LEU A 162 14.26 7.73 -11.94
N ALA A 163 14.80 6.55 -11.62
CA ALA A 163 14.12 5.28 -11.87
C ALA A 163 12.78 5.19 -11.11
N ALA A 164 12.74 5.69 -9.87
CA ALA A 164 11.51 5.79 -9.10
C ALA A 164 10.48 6.67 -9.80
N LYS A 165 10.88 7.84 -10.31
CA LYS A 165 10.00 8.75 -11.04
C LYS A 165 9.42 8.08 -12.29
N VAL A 166 10.25 7.35 -13.05
CA VAL A 166 9.79 6.58 -14.23
C VAL A 166 8.71 5.56 -13.85
N LEU A 167 8.93 4.80 -12.77
CA LEU A 167 7.94 3.81 -12.30
C LEU A 167 6.64 4.48 -11.83
N LEU A 168 6.74 5.59 -11.08
CA LEU A 168 5.57 6.32 -10.60
C LEU A 168 4.77 6.95 -11.74
N ASN A 169 5.43 7.50 -12.77
CA ASN A 169 4.76 7.99 -13.97
C ASN A 169 4.06 6.85 -14.73
N LYS A 170 4.69 5.66 -14.81
CA LYS A 170 4.05 4.50 -15.44
C LYS A 170 2.80 4.05 -14.66
N ALA A 171 2.86 4.08 -13.33
CA ALA A 171 1.70 3.80 -12.50
C ALA A 171 0.57 4.82 -12.72
N GLU A 172 0.90 6.10 -12.88
CA GLU A 172 -0.06 7.18 -13.17
C GLU A 172 -0.76 6.93 -14.51
N GLU A 173 -0.01 6.66 -15.57
CA GLU A 173 -0.55 6.33 -16.89
C GLU A 173 -1.53 5.13 -16.84
N LEU A 174 -1.13 4.04 -16.17
CA LEU A 174 -1.96 2.84 -16.03
C LEU A 174 -3.23 3.10 -15.21
N PHE A 175 -3.12 3.94 -14.19
CA PHE A 175 -4.26 4.40 -13.43
C PHE A 175 -5.19 5.26 -14.29
N ASP A 176 -4.69 6.21 -15.06
CA ASP A 176 -5.52 7.08 -15.90
C ASP A 176 -6.27 6.30 -16.99
N ASN A 177 -5.70 5.18 -17.45
CA ASN A 177 -6.32 4.30 -18.45
C ASN A 177 -7.35 3.30 -17.87
N GLU A 178 -7.45 3.17 -16.54
CA GLU A 178 -8.44 2.28 -15.92
C GLU A 178 -9.85 2.86 -16.01
N THR A 179 -10.79 2.05 -16.49
CA THR A 179 -12.19 2.43 -16.71
C THR A 179 -13.14 1.95 -15.61
N ARG A 180 -12.70 0.99 -14.78
CA ARG A 180 -13.48 0.48 -13.64
C ARG A 180 -13.67 1.59 -12.61
N HIS A 181 -14.90 1.69 -12.10
CA HIS A 181 -15.21 2.59 -10.98
C HIS A 181 -14.33 2.24 -9.77
N ARG A 182 -13.73 3.25 -9.12
CA ARG A 182 -12.77 3.07 -8.00
C ARG A 182 -13.25 2.09 -6.92
N ALA A 183 -14.49 2.23 -6.47
CA ALA A 183 -15.11 1.35 -5.47
C ALA A 183 -15.21 -0.14 -5.85
N LEU A 184 -15.02 -0.47 -7.14
CA LEU A 184 -15.02 -1.83 -7.69
C LEU A 184 -13.63 -2.25 -8.22
N SER A 185 -12.61 -1.45 -7.92
CA SER A 185 -11.23 -1.68 -8.33
C SER A 185 -10.34 -1.85 -7.09
N THR A 186 -9.06 -2.08 -7.35
CA THR A 186 -7.98 -2.16 -6.35
C THR A 186 -7.12 -0.90 -6.32
N ARG A 187 -7.56 0.20 -6.96
CA ARG A 187 -6.81 1.48 -7.09
C ARG A 187 -6.81 2.33 -5.83
N TRP A 188 -6.51 1.73 -4.69
CA TRP A 188 -6.53 2.42 -3.39
C TRP A 188 -5.54 3.59 -3.32
N ASN A 189 -4.40 3.48 -4.00
CA ASN A 189 -3.32 4.45 -4.00
C ASN A 189 -3.41 5.55 -5.06
N SER A 190 -4.33 5.45 -6.03
CA SER A 190 -4.36 6.35 -7.18
C SER A 190 -4.48 7.84 -6.81
N GLU A 191 -5.24 8.18 -5.76
CA GLU A 191 -5.40 9.56 -5.29
C GLU A 191 -4.13 10.16 -4.67
N TRP A 192 -3.27 9.31 -4.08
CA TRP A 192 -2.07 9.73 -3.36
C TRP A 192 -0.87 9.89 -4.30
N LEU A 193 -0.95 9.32 -5.50
CA LEU A 193 0.17 9.22 -6.43
C LEU A 193 0.71 10.59 -6.83
N GLY A 194 -0.14 11.44 -7.43
CA GLY A 194 0.24 12.79 -7.83
C GLY A 194 0.60 13.68 -6.64
N PHE A 195 -0.25 13.67 -5.60
CA PHE A 195 -0.12 14.61 -4.48
C PHE A 195 1.10 14.36 -3.60
N PHE A 196 1.41 13.09 -3.33
CA PHE A 196 2.42 12.73 -2.33
C PHE A 196 3.65 12.08 -2.97
N TRP A 197 3.50 11.01 -3.76
CA TRP A 197 4.67 10.24 -4.20
C TRP A 197 5.42 10.84 -5.38
N LEU A 198 4.71 11.28 -6.42
CA LEU A 198 5.33 11.94 -7.57
C LEU A 198 6.00 13.25 -7.13
N LYS A 199 5.31 14.04 -6.31
CA LYS A 199 5.87 15.25 -5.71
C LYS A 199 7.10 14.97 -4.85
N ASN A 200 7.08 13.91 -4.04
CA ASN A 200 8.26 13.52 -3.26
C ASN A 200 9.44 13.10 -4.15
N ALA A 201 9.18 12.32 -5.20
CA ALA A 201 10.21 11.94 -6.17
C ALA A 201 10.83 13.17 -6.85
N ASP A 202 10.01 14.15 -7.24
CA ASP A 202 10.49 15.41 -7.85
C ASP A 202 11.36 16.22 -6.89
N ASN A 203 10.95 16.31 -5.62
CA ASN A 203 11.74 17.00 -4.58
C ASN A 203 13.09 16.32 -4.35
N VAL A 204 13.11 14.99 -4.27
CA VAL A 204 14.36 14.22 -4.10
C VAL A 204 15.27 14.42 -5.31
N LEU A 205 14.72 14.29 -6.53
CA LEU A 205 15.49 14.46 -7.77
C LEU A 205 16.10 15.86 -7.87
N THR A 206 15.30 16.90 -7.61
CA THR A 206 15.76 18.30 -7.61
C THR A 206 16.89 18.52 -6.61
N LYS A 207 16.73 17.98 -5.39
CA LYS A 207 17.78 18.07 -4.36
C LYS A 207 19.08 17.41 -4.84
N LYS A 208 19.01 16.20 -5.40
CA LYS A 208 20.19 15.48 -5.87
C LYS A 208 20.88 16.17 -7.05
N LEU A 209 20.11 16.74 -7.97
CA LEU A 209 20.65 17.53 -9.07
C LEU A 209 21.44 18.75 -8.56
N ASN A 210 20.89 19.47 -7.58
CA ASN A 210 21.59 20.60 -6.96
C ASN A 210 22.85 20.17 -6.20
N ASP A 211 22.79 19.03 -5.48
CA ASP A 211 23.94 18.46 -4.76
C ASP A 211 25.07 18.02 -5.72
N GLU A 212 24.73 17.59 -6.94
CA GLU A 212 25.70 17.26 -8.00
C GLU A 212 26.29 18.52 -8.64
N ALA A 213 25.45 19.49 -9.00
CA ALA A 213 25.90 20.76 -9.59
C ALA A 213 26.79 21.58 -8.64
N ALA A 214 26.62 21.45 -7.32
CA ALA A 214 27.46 22.13 -6.33
C ALA A 214 28.86 21.50 -6.15
N LYS A 215 29.12 20.35 -6.78
CA LYS A 215 30.43 19.67 -6.75
C LYS A 215 31.30 20.00 -7.97
N GLU A 216 30.74 20.64 -8.98
CA GLU A 216 31.42 21.14 -10.18
C GLU A 216 31.93 22.58 -9.97
#